data_AF-A0A426QX16-F1
#
_entry.id   AF-A0A426QX16-F1
#
_cell.length_a   1.000
_cell.length_b   1.000
_cell.length_c   1.000
_cell.angle_alpha   90.00
_cell.angle_beta   90.00
_cell.angle_gamma   90.00
#
_symmetry.space_group_name_H-M   'P 1'
#
loop_
_entity.id
_entity.type
_entity.pdbx_description
1 polymer ?
#
loop_
_entity_poly.entity_id
_entity_poly.type
_entity_poly.pdbx_seq_one_letter_code
_entity_poly.pdbx_strand_id
1 'polypeptide(L)'
;MIEERTLSELIADRKGTRSYERLSQDCGGTPTAKRLHQLATKQQRNFPDPPTIRGLALGLGVSVTDVVMAAARALGLSVGVGNDPHALTLPLAGDLPASARESIESVSRELVAMYTRSQASFEIAAIADRHFADTKDDHDDEEQEPRTEAGSTEQRGPGGGAEVRKPPMKLVKPTDGTDENQGDWPDGMPPFDPRKALAASRFPDSEASLYPEPPRPEDESQDPDDQ
;
A
#
# COMPACT_ATOMS: atom_id res chain seq x y z
N MET A 1 -9.88 3.59 -20.79
CA MET A 1 -10.53 3.28 -19.51
C MET A 1 -9.74 2.16 -18.85
N ILE A 2 -9.03 2.45 -17.76
CA ILE A 2 -8.37 1.42 -16.97
C ILE A 2 -9.40 1.02 -15.93
N GLU A 3 -10.22 0.02 -16.24
CA GLU A 3 -11.18 -0.53 -15.28
C GLU A 3 -10.44 -1.05 -14.05
N GLU A 4 -11.08 -0.94 -12.88
CA GLU A 4 -10.58 -1.43 -11.59
C GLU A 4 -10.50 -2.96 -11.58
N ARG A 5 -9.54 -3.51 -12.32
CA ARG A 5 -9.36 -4.96 -12.45
C ARG A 5 -8.38 -5.46 -11.41
N THR A 6 -8.72 -6.59 -10.80
CA THR A 6 -7.86 -7.37 -9.92
C THR A 6 -6.91 -8.26 -10.75
N LEU A 7 -5.84 -8.76 -10.13
CA LEU A 7 -4.88 -9.60 -10.83
C LEU A 7 -5.50 -10.91 -11.38
N SER A 8 -6.49 -11.47 -10.69
CA SER A 8 -7.23 -12.65 -11.16
C SER A 8 -8.02 -12.37 -12.44
N GLU A 9 -8.72 -11.24 -12.49
CA GLU A 9 -9.49 -10.81 -13.68
C GLU A 9 -8.56 -10.50 -14.85
N LEU A 10 -7.45 -9.82 -14.58
CA LEU A 10 -6.45 -9.51 -15.60
C LEU A 10 -5.89 -10.79 -16.26
N ILE A 11 -5.62 -11.82 -15.46
CA ILE A 11 -5.16 -13.11 -15.96
C ILE A 11 -6.29 -13.82 -16.73
N ALA A 12 -7.52 -13.83 -16.22
CA ALA A 12 -8.66 -14.48 -16.87
C ALA A 12 -8.95 -13.88 -18.26
N ASP A 13 -9.00 -12.55 -18.34
CA ASP A 13 -9.24 -11.79 -19.58
C ASP A 13 -8.18 -12.06 -20.63
N ARG A 14 -6.90 -11.96 -20.24
CA ARG A 14 -5.79 -12.08 -21.18
C ARG A 14 -5.47 -13.52 -21.53
N LYS A 15 -5.71 -14.48 -20.65
CA LYS A 15 -5.47 -15.91 -20.92
C LYS A 15 -6.32 -16.40 -22.10
N GLY A 16 -7.60 -16.04 -22.15
CA GLY A 16 -8.53 -16.56 -23.14
C GLY A 16 -8.53 -18.10 -23.16
N THR A 17 -8.33 -18.69 -24.35
CA THR A 17 -8.29 -20.15 -24.57
C THR A 17 -6.91 -20.79 -24.28
N ARG A 18 -5.89 -20.01 -23.96
CA ARG A 18 -4.53 -20.54 -23.68
C ARG A 18 -4.53 -21.39 -22.41
N SER A 19 -3.72 -22.45 -22.41
CA SER A 19 -3.43 -23.22 -21.19
C SER A 19 -2.48 -22.44 -20.28
N TYR A 20 -2.49 -22.74 -18.98
CA TYR A 20 -1.56 -22.12 -18.03
C TYR A 20 -0.10 -22.48 -18.29
N GLU A 21 0.17 -23.63 -18.91
CA GLU A 21 1.51 -24.03 -19.34
C GLU A 21 2.03 -23.13 -20.46
N ARG A 22 1.19 -22.89 -21.48
CA ARG A 22 1.56 -22.00 -22.59
C ARG A 22 1.74 -20.56 -22.11
N LEU A 23 0.87 -20.11 -21.21
CA LEU A 23 1.02 -18.78 -20.59
C LEU A 23 2.31 -18.68 -19.77
N SER A 24 2.70 -19.73 -19.04
CA SER A 24 3.97 -19.75 -18.30
C SER A 24 5.18 -19.63 -19.22
N GLN A 25 5.14 -20.29 -20.39
CA GLN A 25 6.17 -20.14 -21.43
C GLN A 25 6.22 -18.71 -21.98
N ASP A 26 5.05 -18.11 -22.27
CA ASP A 26 4.95 -16.72 -22.71
C ASP A 26 5.51 -15.74 -21.66
N CYS A 27 5.43 -16.08 -20.37
CA CYS A 27 6.03 -15.31 -19.26
C CYS A 27 7.55 -15.53 -19.10
N GLY A 28 8.19 -16.39 -19.92
CA GLY A 28 9.61 -16.75 -19.77
C GLY A 28 9.87 -17.80 -18.69
N GLY A 29 8.87 -18.62 -18.35
CA GLY A 29 8.96 -19.71 -17.35
C GLY A 29 8.77 -19.28 -15.90
N THR A 30 8.73 -17.97 -15.63
CA THR A 30 8.46 -17.39 -14.31
C THR A 30 7.33 -16.39 -14.44
N PRO A 31 6.14 -16.59 -13.84
CA PRO A 31 5.73 -17.66 -12.91
C PRO A 31 5.43 -19.01 -13.58
N THR A 32 5.53 -20.10 -12.80
CA THR A 32 5.17 -21.47 -13.24
C THR A 32 3.65 -21.62 -13.47
N ALA A 33 3.23 -22.59 -14.29
CA ALA A 33 1.82 -22.87 -14.58
C ALA A 33 0.96 -23.06 -13.32
N LYS A 34 1.48 -23.80 -12.32
CA LYS A 34 0.83 -24.00 -11.03
C LYS A 34 0.65 -22.67 -10.28
N ARG A 35 1.67 -21.81 -10.30
CA ARG A 35 1.62 -20.50 -9.66
C ARG A 35 0.64 -19.56 -10.37
N LEU A 36 0.62 -19.57 -11.70
CA LEU A 36 -0.38 -18.82 -12.50
C LEU A 36 -1.81 -19.25 -12.15
N HIS A 37 -2.07 -20.55 -12.06
CA HIS A 37 -3.37 -21.05 -11.66
C HIS A 37 -3.77 -20.59 -10.25
N GLN A 38 -2.82 -20.59 -9.29
CA GLN A 38 -3.06 -20.05 -7.95
C GLN A 38 -3.37 -18.55 -7.97
N LEU A 39 -2.61 -17.76 -8.73
CA LEU A 39 -2.81 -16.31 -8.85
C LEU A 39 -4.16 -15.96 -9.48
N ALA A 40 -4.68 -16.83 -10.35
CA ALA A 40 -5.97 -16.64 -11.02
C ALA A 40 -7.18 -17.08 -10.18
N THR A 41 -7.02 -18.08 -9.31
CA THR A 41 -8.16 -18.73 -8.61
C THR A 41 -8.23 -18.42 -7.11
N LYS A 42 -7.09 -18.15 -6.47
CA LYS A 42 -7.03 -17.95 -5.02
C LYS A 42 -6.88 -16.47 -4.71
N GLN A 43 -7.52 -16.05 -3.62
CA GLN A 43 -7.28 -14.74 -3.04
C GLN A 43 -5.80 -14.61 -2.66
N GLN A 44 -5.19 -13.51 -3.10
CA GLN A 44 -3.78 -13.26 -2.87
C GLN A 44 -3.60 -12.74 -1.44
N ARG A 45 -2.62 -13.28 -0.73
CA ARG A 45 -2.23 -12.80 0.61
C ARG A 45 -0.94 -11.99 0.57
N ASN A 46 -0.07 -12.31 -0.38
CA ASN A 46 1.24 -11.68 -0.54
C ASN A 46 1.35 -11.11 -1.94
N PHE A 47 2.13 -10.04 -2.04
CA PHE A 47 2.48 -9.44 -3.32
C PHE A 47 3.38 -10.40 -4.13
N PRO A 48 3.20 -10.51 -5.46
CA PRO A 48 4.08 -11.29 -6.30
C PRO A 48 5.50 -10.71 -6.36
N ASP A 49 6.50 -11.57 -6.50
CA ASP A 49 7.90 -11.11 -6.57
C ASP A 49 8.17 -10.29 -7.84
N PRO A 50 9.13 -9.34 -7.81
CA PRO A 50 9.52 -8.56 -8.99
C PRO A 50 9.75 -9.36 -10.29
N PRO A 51 10.45 -10.51 -10.30
CA PRO A 51 10.59 -11.32 -11.51
C PRO A 51 9.25 -11.88 -12.00
N THR A 52 8.35 -12.26 -11.09
CA THR A 52 7.01 -12.75 -11.43
C THR A 52 6.17 -11.65 -12.08
N ILE A 53 6.25 -10.42 -11.57
CA ILE A 53 5.56 -9.25 -12.14
C ILE A 53 6.04 -8.98 -13.56
N ARG A 54 7.37 -9.00 -13.79
CA ARG A 54 7.94 -8.81 -15.13
C ARG A 54 7.51 -9.90 -16.10
N GLY A 55 7.54 -11.17 -15.66
CA GLY A 55 7.07 -12.28 -16.48
C GLY A 55 5.59 -12.18 -16.83
N LEU A 56 4.74 -11.82 -15.87
CA LEU A 56 3.31 -11.57 -16.10
C LEU A 56 3.08 -10.44 -17.11
N ALA A 57 3.81 -9.33 -16.98
CA ALA A 57 3.71 -8.21 -17.91
C ALA A 57 4.01 -8.65 -19.35
N LEU A 58 5.07 -9.45 -19.53
CA LEU A 58 5.45 -10.01 -20.83
C LEU A 58 4.40 -10.99 -21.37
N GLY A 59 4.01 -12.01 -20.59
CA GLY A 59 3.11 -13.07 -21.08
C GLY A 59 1.66 -12.63 -21.28
N LEU A 60 1.20 -11.62 -20.53
CA LEU A 60 -0.14 -11.03 -20.66
C LEU A 60 -0.18 -9.86 -21.65
N GLY A 61 0.98 -9.31 -22.05
CA GLY A 61 1.09 -8.15 -22.94
C GLY A 61 0.52 -6.87 -22.31
N VAL A 62 0.89 -6.60 -21.07
CA VAL A 62 0.44 -5.44 -20.27
C VAL A 62 1.64 -4.73 -19.63
N SER A 63 1.46 -3.50 -19.17
CA SER A 63 2.55 -2.79 -18.49
C SER A 63 2.83 -3.40 -17.11
N VAL A 64 4.08 -3.28 -16.63
CA VAL A 64 4.47 -3.69 -15.27
C VAL A 64 3.62 -2.96 -14.24
N THR A 65 3.33 -1.67 -14.47
CA THR A 65 2.49 -0.84 -13.61
C THR A 65 1.08 -1.41 -13.50
N ASP A 66 0.47 -1.85 -14.60
CA ASP A 66 -0.88 -2.44 -14.57
C ASP A 66 -0.92 -3.72 -13.73
N VAL A 67 0.11 -4.57 -13.84
CA VAL A 67 0.21 -5.80 -13.03
C VAL A 67 0.37 -5.45 -11.55
N VAL A 68 1.21 -4.46 -11.22
CA VAL A 68 1.41 -3.98 -9.84
C VAL A 68 0.11 -3.43 -9.26
N MET A 69 -0.60 -2.59 -10.00
CA MET A 69 -1.87 -2.02 -9.56
C MET A 69 -2.94 -3.11 -9.38
N ALA A 70 -3.04 -4.06 -10.31
CA ALA A 70 -3.97 -5.17 -10.21
C ALA A 70 -3.65 -6.11 -9.02
N ALA A 71 -2.36 -6.33 -8.73
CA ALA A 71 -1.92 -7.10 -7.57
C ALA A 71 -2.22 -6.38 -6.26
N ALA A 72 -2.01 -5.06 -6.19
CA ALA A 72 -2.34 -4.25 -5.02
C ALA A 72 -3.86 -4.26 -4.75
N ARG A 73 -4.70 -4.13 -5.79
CA ARG A 73 -6.16 -4.28 -5.65
C ARG A 73 -6.57 -5.68 -5.17
N ALA A 74 -5.90 -6.73 -5.63
CA ALA A 74 -6.16 -8.09 -5.16
C ALA A 74 -5.86 -8.28 -3.66
N LEU A 75 -5.01 -7.43 -3.08
CA LEU A 75 -4.75 -7.36 -1.63
C LEU A 75 -5.71 -6.42 -0.88
N GLY A 76 -6.67 -5.80 -1.57
CA GLY A 76 -7.61 -4.84 -0.99
C GLY A 76 -7.05 -3.42 -0.85
N LEU A 77 -5.92 -3.11 -1.49
CA LEU A 77 -5.41 -1.74 -1.54
C LEU A 77 -6.20 -0.95 -2.59
N SER A 78 -6.75 0.19 -2.18
CA SER A 78 -7.34 1.14 -3.12
C SER A 78 -6.23 1.80 -3.92
N VAL A 79 -6.12 1.45 -5.20
CA VAL A 79 -5.15 2.05 -6.12
C VAL A 79 -5.90 2.88 -7.12
N GLY A 80 -5.89 4.20 -6.90
CA GLY A 80 -6.50 5.17 -7.78
C GLY A 80 -5.86 5.10 -9.17
N VAL A 81 -6.61 4.59 -10.15
CA VAL A 81 -6.28 4.70 -11.57
C VAL A 81 -7.11 5.81 -12.13
N GLY A 82 -6.49 6.97 -12.36
CA GLY A 82 -7.02 8.06 -13.19
C GLY A 82 -8.47 8.45 -12.90
N ASN A 83 -8.63 9.58 -12.22
CA ASN A 83 -9.90 10.20 -11.80
C ASN A 83 -10.40 9.78 -10.42
N ASP A 84 -9.49 9.65 -9.45
CA ASP A 84 -9.87 10.00 -8.09
C ASP A 84 -10.27 11.50 -8.12
N PRO A 85 -11.51 11.88 -7.76
CA PRO A 85 -11.93 13.28 -7.72
C PRO A 85 -11.06 14.13 -6.76
N HIS A 86 -10.29 13.49 -5.88
CA HIS A 86 -9.30 14.13 -5.02
C HIS A 86 -7.87 14.10 -5.57
N ALA A 87 -7.60 13.33 -6.63
CA ALA A 87 -6.29 13.31 -7.27
C ALA A 87 -6.17 14.47 -8.27
N LEU A 88 -5.53 15.55 -7.83
CA LEU A 88 -5.15 16.65 -8.71
C LEU A 88 -4.02 16.19 -9.64
N THR A 89 -4.40 15.75 -10.84
CA THR A 89 -3.45 15.38 -11.89
C THR A 89 -3.34 16.51 -12.90
N LEU A 90 -2.13 17.02 -13.11
CA LEU A 90 -1.84 18.01 -14.14
C LEU A 90 -1.23 17.27 -15.35
N PRO A 91 -1.96 17.16 -16.47
CA PRO A 91 -1.41 16.51 -17.67
C PRO A 91 -0.16 17.26 -18.12
N LEU A 92 0.84 16.52 -18.61
CA LEU A 92 2.13 17.05 -19.08
C LEU A 92 2.98 17.77 -18.02
N ALA A 93 2.63 17.68 -16.73
CA ALA A 93 3.46 18.27 -15.67
C ALA A 93 4.89 17.71 -15.64
N GLY A 94 5.11 16.51 -16.17
CA GLY A 94 6.44 15.91 -16.35
C GLY A 94 7.33 16.67 -17.34
N ASP A 95 6.74 17.28 -18.37
CA ASP A 95 7.44 17.99 -19.45
C ASP A 95 7.72 19.46 -19.11
N LEU A 96 7.20 19.94 -17.97
CA LEU A 96 7.41 21.31 -17.53
C LEU A 96 8.87 21.54 -17.10
N PRO A 97 9.42 22.75 -17.35
CA PRO A 97 10.69 23.17 -16.77
C PRO A 97 10.68 23.02 -15.24
N ALA A 98 11.83 22.70 -14.66
CA ALA A 98 11.96 22.46 -13.22
C ALA A 98 11.40 23.62 -12.37
N SER A 99 11.69 24.86 -12.76
CA SER A 99 11.19 26.06 -12.09
C SER A 99 9.65 26.18 -12.08
N ALA A 100 8.99 25.75 -13.16
CA ALA A 100 7.54 25.75 -13.24
C ALA A 100 6.92 24.65 -12.35
N ARG A 101 7.54 23.47 -12.29
CA ARG A 101 7.11 22.38 -11.39
C ARG A 101 7.24 22.79 -9.92
N GLU A 102 8.37 23.37 -9.53
CA GLU A 102 8.59 23.85 -8.17
C GLU A 102 7.59 24.94 -7.77
N SER A 103 7.26 25.85 -8.68
CA SER A 103 6.26 26.90 -8.44
C SER A 103 4.87 26.30 -8.19
N ILE A 104 4.46 25.33 -9.01
CA ILE A 104 3.18 24.63 -8.87
C ILE A 104 3.12 23.82 -7.57
N GLU A 105 4.19 23.11 -7.23
CA GLU A 105 4.30 22.39 -5.96
C GLU A 105 4.24 23.33 -4.76
N SER A 106 4.89 24.49 -4.83
CA SER A 106 4.85 25.46 -3.74
C SER A 106 3.45 26.03 -3.53
N VAL A 107 2.76 26.41 -4.61
CA VAL A 107 1.39 26.95 -4.53
C VAL A 107 0.42 25.89 -4.02
N SER A 108 0.50 24.66 -4.53
CA SER A 108 -0.36 23.57 -4.10
C SER A 108 -0.17 23.22 -2.61
N ARG A 109 1.06 23.17 -2.11
CA ARG A 109 1.32 22.98 -0.67
C ARG A 109 0.70 24.08 0.18
N GLU A 110 0.82 25.33 -0.25
CA GLU A 110 0.26 26.47 0.48
C GLU A 110 -1.27 26.44 0.52
N LEU A 111 -1.91 26.10 -0.60
CA LEU A 111 -3.37 25.94 -0.66
C LEU A 111 -3.87 24.83 0.28
N VAL A 112 -3.16 23.70 0.34
CA VAL A 112 -3.49 22.60 1.26
C VAL A 112 -3.30 23.05 2.72
N ALA A 113 -2.22 23.77 3.02
CA ALA A 113 -1.96 24.32 4.35
C ALA A 113 -3.05 25.31 4.79
N MET A 114 -3.45 26.23 3.91
CA MET A 114 -4.54 27.18 4.16
C MET A 114 -5.88 26.47 4.38
N TYR A 115 -6.21 25.49 3.55
CA TYR A 115 -7.43 24.70 3.70
C TYR A 115 -7.48 23.98 5.04
N THR A 116 -6.39 23.30 5.42
CA THR A 116 -6.29 22.55 6.68
C THR A 116 -6.42 23.48 7.89
N ARG A 117 -5.75 24.64 7.85
CA ARG A 117 -5.87 25.68 8.88
C ARG A 117 -7.31 26.20 8.99
N SER A 118 -7.99 26.40 7.86
CA SER A 118 -9.38 26.86 7.86
C SER A 118 -10.32 25.82 8.50
N GLN A 119 -10.20 24.53 8.16
CA GLN A 119 -11.04 23.49 8.75
C GLN A 119 -10.83 23.36 10.27
N ALA A 120 -9.59 23.40 10.74
CA ALA A 120 -9.30 23.36 12.18
C ALA A 120 -9.92 24.54 12.94
N SER A 121 -9.97 25.73 12.33
CA SER A 121 -10.61 26.90 12.95
C SER A 121 -12.14 26.75 13.08
N PHE A 122 -12.79 26.08 12.12
CA PHE A 122 -14.23 25.79 12.20
C PHE A 122 -14.56 24.72 13.25
N GLU A 123 -13.70 23.71 13.42
CA GLU A 123 -13.89 22.69 14.47
C GLU A 123 -13.74 23.27 15.88
N ILE A 124 -12.76 24.16 16.09
CA ILE A 124 -12.59 24.84 17.38
C ILE A 124 -13.79 25.76 17.67
N ALA A 125 -14.29 26.49 16.66
CA ALA A 125 -15.51 27.30 16.82
C ALA A 125 -16.74 26.44 17.16
N ALA A 126 -16.91 25.28 16.51
CA ALA A 126 -18.02 24.36 16.77
C ALA A 126 -17.94 23.63 18.12
N ILE A 127 -16.74 23.51 18.71
CA ILE A 127 -16.56 23.01 20.08
C ILE A 127 -16.86 24.12 21.10
N ALA A 128 -16.42 25.35 20.83
CA ALA A 128 -16.70 26.50 21.70
C ALA A 128 -18.21 26.81 21.78
N ASP A 129 -18.93 26.74 20.66
CA ASP A 129 -20.37 27.03 20.60
C ASP A 129 -21.21 26.00 21.40
N ARG A 130 -20.79 24.72 21.41
CA ARG A 130 -21.39 23.67 22.24
C ARG A 130 -21.15 23.87 23.73
N HIS A 131 -20.00 24.41 24.11
CA HIS A 131 -19.66 24.65 25.51
C HIS A 131 -20.44 25.84 26.13
N PHE A 132 -20.88 26.80 25.30
CA PHE A 132 -21.71 27.94 25.73
C PHE A 132 -23.21 27.60 25.82
N ALA A 133 -23.69 26.57 25.11
CA ALA A 133 -25.08 26.13 25.20
C ALA A 133 -25.38 25.34 26.48
N ASP A 134 -24.37 24.69 27.07
CA ASP A 134 -24.50 23.79 28.23
C ASP A 134 -24.40 24.52 29.59
N THR A 135 -24.13 25.83 29.60
CA THR A 135 -23.92 26.62 30.84
C THR A 135 -25.09 27.53 31.21
N LYS A 136 -26.27 27.35 30.60
CA LYS A 136 -27.39 28.29 30.73
C LYS A 136 -28.62 27.75 31.49
N ASP A 137 -28.44 26.76 32.36
CA ASP A 137 -29.57 26.06 33.00
C ASP A 137 -29.38 25.78 34.52
N ASP A 138 -28.78 26.70 35.29
CA ASP A 138 -28.58 26.51 36.74
C ASP A 138 -28.76 27.79 37.59
N HIS A 139 -29.78 28.61 37.32
CA HIS A 139 -30.25 29.57 38.32
C HIS A 139 -31.75 29.87 38.15
N ASP A 140 -32.58 28.86 38.46
CA ASP A 140 -33.90 29.13 39.03
C ASP A 140 -33.75 29.10 40.57
N ASP A 141 -33.85 30.29 41.16
CA ASP A 141 -34.04 30.53 42.58
C ASP A 141 -35.36 29.86 43.04
N GLU A 142 -35.28 28.75 43.75
CA GLU A 142 -36.36 28.30 44.63
C GLU A 142 -35.92 28.38 46.11
N GLU A 143 -36.74 29.13 46.85
CA GLU A 143 -36.63 29.50 48.25
C GLU A 143 -36.52 28.26 49.16
N GLN A 144 -35.45 28.18 49.96
CA GLN A 144 -35.31 27.18 51.02
C GLN A 144 -36.09 27.60 52.28
N GLU A 145 -37.22 26.95 52.56
CA GLU A 145 -37.77 26.93 53.92
C GLU A 145 -37.13 25.82 54.78
N PRO A 146 -36.80 26.08 56.05
CA PRO A 146 -36.21 25.09 56.93
C PRO A 146 -37.31 24.23 57.58
N ARG A 147 -37.28 22.91 57.35
CA ARG A 147 -38.05 21.97 58.17
C ARG A 147 -37.22 20.81 58.70
N THR A 148 -37.51 20.57 59.97
CA THR A 148 -36.87 19.76 60.98
C THR A 148 -36.92 18.25 60.73
N GLU A 149 -35.93 17.58 61.33
CA GLU A 149 -35.71 16.13 61.42
C GLU A 149 -36.96 15.30 61.80
N ALA A 150 -37.08 14.09 61.23
CA ALA A 150 -37.13 12.81 61.96
C ALA A 150 -37.53 11.65 61.02
N GLY A 151 -36.86 10.50 61.17
CA GLY A 151 -37.51 9.19 60.97
C GLY A 151 -36.98 8.28 59.85
N SER A 152 -35.97 7.47 60.21
CA SER A 152 -35.97 5.99 60.15
C SER A 152 -36.62 5.25 58.96
N THR A 153 -35.86 4.36 58.33
CA THR A 153 -35.91 2.87 58.41
C THR A 153 -35.63 2.19 57.06
N GLU A 154 -34.78 1.16 57.14
CA GLU A 154 -34.41 0.16 56.13
C GLU A 154 -35.56 -0.40 55.28
N GLN A 155 -35.32 -0.66 53.99
CA GLN A 155 -35.80 -1.90 53.37
C GLN A 155 -35.05 -2.32 52.09
N ARG A 156 -34.90 -3.64 51.95
CA ARG A 156 -34.06 -4.43 51.04
C ARG A 156 -34.59 -4.55 49.59
N GLY A 157 -33.65 -4.46 48.63
CA GLY A 157 -33.42 -5.35 47.46
C GLY A 157 -34.45 -5.38 46.31
N PRO A 158 -34.26 -6.20 45.24
CA PRO A 158 -33.03 -6.83 44.71
C PRO A 158 -32.88 -6.73 43.16
N GLY A 159 -31.73 -7.17 42.62
CA GLY A 159 -31.55 -7.53 41.19
C GLY A 159 -30.69 -6.53 40.40
N GLY A 160 -29.84 -6.90 39.47
CA GLY A 160 -29.44 -8.17 38.90
C GLY A 160 -28.30 -7.86 37.91
N GLY A 161 -27.35 -8.77 37.72
CA GLY A 161 -26.23 -8.50 36.82
C GLY A 161 -25.40 -9.76 36.63
N ALA A 162 -25.69 -10.46 35.55
CA ALA A 162 -25.10 -11.73 35.18
C ALA A 162 -23.58 -11.62 34.93
N GLU A 163 -22.80 -12.28 35.78
CA GLU A 163 -21.36 -12.45 35.55
C GLU A 163 -21.13 -13.69 34.66
N VAL A 164 -20.73 -13.40 33.42
CA VAL A 164 -20.43 -14.37 32.37
C VAL A 164 -19.20 -15.19 32.76
N ARG A 165 -19.44 -16.46 33.11
CA ARG A 165 -18.41 -17.48 33.29
C ARG A 165 -17.70 -17.77 31.96
N LYS A 166 -16.44 -17.36 31.84
CA LYS A 166 -15.53 -17.88 30.79
C LYS A 166 -15.02 -19.27 31.21
N PRO A 167 -15.11 -20.31 30.36
CA PRO A 167 -14.47 -21.59 30.63
C PRO A 167 -12.94 -21.50 30.41
N PRO A 168 -12.16 -22.34 31.12
CA PRO A 168 -10.70 -22.33 31.07
C PRO A 168 -10.18 -22.81 29.71
N MET A 169 -9.19 -22.09 29.18
CA MET A 169 -8.45 -22.49 27.99
C MET A 169 -7.79 -23.87 28.23
N LYS A 170 -8.13 -24.83 27.37
CA LYS A 170 -7.42 -26.10 27.31
C LYS A 170 -6.00 -25.85 26.83
N LEU A 171 -5.06 -26.12 27.71
CA LEU A 171 -3.63 -26.24 27.44
C LEU A 171 -3.43 -27.28 26.32
N VAL A 172 -3.19 -26.80 25.09
CA VAL A 172 -2.76 -27.64 23.98
C VAL A 172 -1.32 -28.04 24.27
N LYS A 173 -1.13 -29.34 24.53
CA LYS A 173 0.20 -29.94 24.66
C LYS A 173 0.93 -29.80 23.32
N PRO A 174 2.19 -29.34 23.29
CA PRO A 174 3.01 -29.44 22.09
C PRO A 174 3.13 -30.93 21.76
N THR A 175 2.68 -31.30 20.56
CA THR A 175 2.94 -32.61 20.00
C THR A 175 4.39 -32.61 19.56
N ASP A 176 5.16 -33.44 20.25
CA ASP A 176 6.50 -33.89 19.87
C ASP A 176 6.33 -34.67 18.56
N GLY A 177 6.49 -33.95 17.45
CA GLY A 177 6.39 -34.46 16.10
C GLY A 177 7.79 -34.64 15.55
N THR A 178 8.33 -35.84 15.76
CA THR A 178 9.53 -36.38 15.12
C THR A 178 9.40 -36.25 13.61
N ASP A 179 10.05 -35.23 13.02
CA ASP A 179 10.20 -35.14 11.57
C ASP A 179 11.49 -35.90 11.20
N GLU A 180 11.36 -37.22 11.14
CA GLU A 180 12.31 -38.12 10.50
C GLU A 180 12.23 -37.91 8.98
N ASN A 181 12.82 -36.84 8.50
CA ASN A 181 13.12 -36.69 7.09
C ASN A 181 14.61 -36.35 6.91
N GLN A 182 15.45 -37.29 7.36
CA GLN A 182 16.82 -37.41 6.88
C GLN A 182 16.76 -37.81 5.41
N GLY A 183 16.68 -36.78 4.56
CA GLY A 183 16.85 -36.90 3.14
C GLY A 183 18.19 -37.58 2.86
N ASP A 184 18.08 -38.71 2.17
CA ASP A 184 19.11 -39.42 1.43
C ASP A 184 19.91 -38.41 0.57
N TRP A 185 21.09 -38.03 1.05
CA TRP A 185 22.03 -37.20 0.29
C TRP A 185 22.83 -38.13 -0.62
N PRO A 186 22.93 -37.86 -1.93
CA PRO A 186 23.73 -38.67 -2.83
C PRO A 186 25.19 -38.67 -2.39
N ASP A 187 25.73 -39.87 -2.13
CA ASP A 187 27.14 -40.10 -1.83
C ASP A 187 28.02 -39.45 -2.91
N GLY A 188 28.84 -38.47 -2.51
CA GLY A 188 29.85 -37.86 -3.38
C GLY A 188 29.98 -36.34 -3.32
N MET A 189 29.18 -35.62 -2.54
CA MET A 189 29.33 -34.17 -2.42
C MET A 189 30.43 -33.81 -1.40
N PRO A 190 31.48 -33.06 -1.79
CA PRO A 190 32.52 -32.65 -0.85
C PRO A 190 31.93 -31.74 0.24
N PRO A 191 32.48 -31.79 1.47
CA PRO A 191 31.99 -30.99 2.58
C PRO A 191 32.03 -29.50 2.23
N PHE A 192 30.95 -28.80 2.54
CA PHE A 192 30.83 -27.36 2.33
C PHE A 192 31.89 -26.62 3.16
N ASP A 193 32.89 -26.06 2.50
CA ASP A 193 33.93 -25.25 3.15
C ASP A 193 33.54 -23.76 3.06
N PRO A 194 33.04 -23.15 4.15
CA PRO A 194 32.58 -21.76 4.14
C PRO A 194 33.70 -20.75 3.87
N ARG A 195 34.97 -21.15 3.94
CA ARG A 195 36.11 -20.26 3.66
C ARG A 195 36.35 -20.04 2.17
N LYS A 196 35.87 -20.92 1.29
CA LYS A 196 35.99 -20.74 -0.17
C LYS A 196 34.91 -19.84 -0.79
N ALA A 197 33.79 -19.62 -0.09
CA ALA A 197 32.67 -18.83 -0.62
C ALA A 197 32.94 -17.31 -0.67
N LEU A 198 33.93 -16.80 0.07
CA LEU A 198 34.23 -15.37 0.16
C LEU A 198 35.25 -14.86 -0.88
N ALA A 199 35.83 -15.73 -1.72
CA ALA A 199 36.84 -15.34 -2.70
C ALA A 199 36.28 -15.06 -4.12
N ALA A 200 34.98 -15.26 -4.35
CA ALA A 200 34.39 -15.17 -5.70
C ALA A 200 33.71 -13.82 -6.03
N SER A 201 33.76 -12.83 -5.13
CA SER A 201 33.17 -11.49 -5.32
C SER A 201 34.20 -10.42 -5.73
N ARG A 202 35.09 -10.75 -6.66
CA ARG A 202 35.89 -9.74 -7.39
C ARG A 202 35.13 -9.37 -8.66
N PHE A 203 34.42 -8.24 -8.61
CA PHE A 203 33.88 -7.58 -9.79
C PHE A 203 35.02 -7.12 -10.71
N PRO A 204 34.97 -7.40 -12.03
CA PRO A 204 35.87 -6.78 -12.98
C PRO A 204 35.45 -5.32 -13.22
N ASP A 205 36.36 -4.39 -12.91
CA ASP A 205 36.32 -3.00 -13.37
C ASP A 205 36.68 -2.94 -14.86
N SER A 206 35.68 -2.97 -15.73
CA SER A 206 35.75 -2.66 -17.17
C SER A 206 34.31 -2.65 -17.68
N GLU A 207 33.72 -1.64 -18.32
CA GLU A 207 34.20 -0.73 -19.35
C GLU A 207 33.31 0.54 -19.29
N ALA A 208 33.92 1.73 -19.24
CA ALA A 208 33.94 2.67 -20.35
C ALA A 208 32.56 3.06 -20.92
N SER A 209 32.05 4.20 -20.43
CA SER A 209 31.61 5.33 -21.25
C SER A 209 30.88 5.00 -22.57
N LEU A 210 29.59 4.66 -22.47
CA LEU A 210 28.66 4.56 -23.60
C LEU A 210 27.62 5.70 -23.61
N TYR A 211 28.00 6.89 -23.11
CA TYR A 211 27.20 8.08 -23.33
C TYR A 211 27.69 8.78 -24.59
N PRO A 212 26.87 8.90 -25.65
CA PRO A 212 27.20 9.74 -26.78
C PRO A 212 27.35 11.18 -26.30
N GLU A 213 28.45 11.84 -26.66
CA GLU A 213 28.62 13.26 -26.38
C GLU A 213 27.44 14.04 -26.96
N PRO A 214 26.88 15.02 -26.22
CA PRO A 214 25.84 15.88 -26.77
C PRO A 214 26.38 16.66 -27.98
N PRO A 215 25.54 16.92 -29.00
CA PRO A 215 25.95 17.70 -30.15
C PRO A 215 26.44 19.07 -29.70
N ARG A 216 27.64 19.45 -30.15
CA ARG A 216 28.19 20.78 -29.92
C ARG A 216 27.26 21.81 -30.57
N PRO A 217 26.95 22.93 -29.90
CA PRO A 217 26.23 24.02 -30.54
C PRO A 217 27.04 24.47 -31.75
N GLU A 218 26.42 24.42 -32.92
CA GLU A 218 27.00 24.95 -34.14
C GLU A 218 27.24 26.45 -33.94
N ASP A 219 28.46 26.84 -34.25
CA ASP A 219 28.96 28.20 -34.19
C ASP A 219 28.13 29.03 -35.19
N GLU A 220 27.19 29.84 -34.68
CA GLU A 220 26.54 30.92 -35.44
C GLU A 220 27.57 32.03 -35.72
N SER A 221 28.56 31.71 -36.56
CA SER A 221 29.48 32.68 -37.12
C SER A 221 28.98 33.09 -38.50
N GLN A 222 28.33 34.26 -38.52
CA GLN A 222 28.55 35.32 -39.51
C GLN A 222 28.28 34.99 -40.98
N ASP A 223 27.12 35.44 -41.47
CA ASP A 223 27.07 35.98 -42.83
C ASP A 223 27.25 37.50 -42.76
N PRO A 224 28.29 38.05 -43.43
CA PRO A 224 28.54 39.47 -43.51
C PRO A 224 27.62 40.13 -44.55
N ASP A 225 27.27 41.37 -44.28
CA ASP A 225 26.87 42.35 -45.29
C ASP A 225 27.75 42.23 -46.54
N ASP A 226 27.15 42.08 -47.74
CA ASP A 226 27.57 42.85 -48.90
C ASP A 226 26.60 42.72 -50.11
N GLN A 227 26.25 43.91 -50.61
CA GLN A 227 25.67 44.31 -51.91
C GLN A 227 24.16 44.33 -52.12
#